data_AF-A0A1F9ABI8-F1
#
_entry.id   AF-A0A1F9ABI8-F1
#
_cell.length_a   1.000
_cell.length_b   1.000
_cell.length_c   1.000
_cell.angle_alpha   90.00
_cell.angle_beta   90.00
_cell.angle_gamma   90.00
#
_symmetry.space_group_name_H-M   'P 1'
#
loop_
_entity.id
_entity.type
_entity.pdbx_description
1 polymer ?
#
loop_
_entity_poly.entity_id
_entity_poly.type
_entity_poly.pdbx_seq_one_letter_code
_entity_poly.pdbx_strand_id
1 'polypeptide(L)'
;APWYFLGLQEMLVYFDPWLAGVVLPTLIIIGLMIIPFIDINPAGNGYYCFKERKYEVLTFFFGFHILWVSMIIIGTFFRGPGWNLFWPWQRWDPHKVVALTNVDLPYLLGFRDYGWSAVCGAVVVLGYFVVGLAGFYLWVLRVKGKEFLERWGLVRFLITAFLFVTMLSLPAKMFLRLAFNVKYILVTPWFNI
;
A
#
# COMPACT_ATOMS: atom_id res chain seq x y z
N ALA A 1 0.12 -8.70 19.22
CA ALA A 1 1.41 -8.05 19.53
C ALA A 1 1.18 -6.86 20.44
N PRO A 2 2.24 -6.24 20.98
CA PRO A 2 2.13 -4.90 21.55
C PRO A 2 1.39 -3.94 20.61
N TRP A 3 0.66 -2.98 21.18
CA TRP A 3 -0.26 -2.09 20.46
C TRP A 3 0.42 -1.32 19.32
N TYR A 4 1.70 -0.95 19.49
CA TYR A 4 2.50 -0.21 18.50
C TYR A 4 2.89 -1.05 17.27
N PHE A 5 2.73 -2.37 17.32
CA PHE A 5 2.94 -3.26 16.17
C PHE A 5 1.64 -3.68 15.48
N LEU A 6 0.48 -3.29 15.99
CA LEU A 6 -0.80 -3.75 15.44
C LEU A 6 -1.00 -3.37 13.97
N GLY A 7 -0.53 -2.19 13.56
CA GLY A 7 -0.55 -1.79 12.14
C GLY A 7 0.26 -2.74 11.26
N LEU A 8 1.49 -3.10 11.68
CA LEU A 8 2.32 -4.08 10.97
C LEU A 8 1.69 -5.48 10.97
N GLN A 9 1.09 -5.89 12.08
CA GLN A 9 0.43 -7.19 12.14
C GLN A 9 -0.76 -7.26 11.18
N GLU A 10 -1.53 -6.18 11.09
CA GLU A 10 -2.63 -6.08 10.15
C GLU A 10 -2.13 -6.15 8.69
N MET A 11 -0.98 -5.54 8.39
CA MET A 11 -0.33 -5.67 7.08
C MET A 11 0.06 -7.11 6.72
N LEU A 12 0.43 -7.95 7.69
CA LEU A 12 0.76 -9.37 7.47
C LEU A 12 -0.44 -10.21 7.01
N VAL A 13 -1.67 -9.71 7.17
CA VAL A 13 -2.87 -10.38 6.63
C VAL A 13 -2.95 -10.22 5.11
N TYR A 14 -2.40 -9.13 4.58
CA TYR A 14 -2.52 -8.75 3.17
C TYR A 14 -1.27 -9.06 2.35
N PHE A 15 -0.10 -9.05 2.99
CA PHE A 15 1.19 -9.22 2.34
C PHE A 15 1.98 -10.38 2.96
N ASP A 16 2.94 -10.91 2.20
CA ASP A 16 3.87 -11.91 2.68
C ASP A 16 4.83 -11.32 3.75
N PRO A 17 5.31 -12.11 4.73
CA PRO A 17 6.04 -11.57 5.89
C PRO A 17 7.28 -10.73 5.56
N TRP A 18 8.02 -11.05 4.50
CA TRP A 18 9.20 -10.26 4.11
C TRP A 18 8.81 -8.85 3.63
N LEU A 19 7.70 -8.73 2.91
CA LEU A 19 7.25 -7.46 2.34
C LEU A 19 6.62 -6.58 3.43
N ALA A 20 5.71 -7.12 4.24
CA ALA A 20 5.08 -6.38 5.33
C ALA A 20 6.01 -6.14 6.54
N GLY A 21 6.91 -7.08 6.83
CA GLY A 21 7.79 -7.00 8.00
C GLY A 21 9.09 -6.24 7.77
N VAL A 22 9.60 -6.20 6.54
CA VAL A 22 10.91 -5.60 6.23
C VAL A 22 10.79 -4.50 5.19
N VAL A 23 10.36 -4.83 3.97
CA VAL A 23 10.43 -3.90 2.84
C VAL A 23 9.57 -2.65 3.03
N LEU A 24 8.27 -2.81 3.32
CA LEU A 24 7.37 -1.67 3.47
C LEU A 24 7.76 -0.76 4.66
N PRO A 25 8.10 -1.30 5.85
CA PRO A 25 8.65 -0.48 6.94
C PRO A 25 9.92 0.27 6.56
N THR A 26 10.87 -0.38 5.88
CA THR A 26 12.10 0.27 5.40
C THR A 26 11.78 1.39 4.41
N LEU A 27 10.85 1.18 3.48
CA LEU A 27 10.42 2.20 2.53
C LEU A 27 9.72 3.38 3.22
N ILE A 28 8.95 3.15 4.28
CA ILE A 28 8.33 4.23 5.08
C ILE A 28 9.43 5.08 5.73
N ILE A 29 10.40 4.44 6.39
CA ILE A 29 11.49 5.15 7.08
C ILE A 29 12.35 5.93 6.10
N ILE A 30 12.80 5.30 5.01
CA ILE A 30 13.59 5.95 3.96
C ILE A 30 12.79 7.06 3.29
N GLY A 31 11.51 6.81 3.00
CA GLY A 31 10.61 7.80 2.42
C GLY A 31 10.52 9.06 3.28
N LEU A 32 10.32 8.91 4.59
CA LEU A 32 10.27 10.03 5.53
C LEU A 32 11.61 10.80 5.60
N MET A 33 12.75 10.10 5.61
CA MET A 33 14.07 10.74 5.60
C MET A 33 14.35 11.51 4.31
N ILE A 34 13.80 11.06 3.18
CA ILE A 34 14.04 11.67 1.86
C ILE A 34 13.15 12.90 1.61
N ILE A 35 12.04 13.08 2.34
CA ILE A 35 11.09 14.21 2.15
C ILE A 35 11.80 15.58 1.97
N PRO A 36 12.77 15.98 2.82
CA PRO A 36 13.44 17.28 2.69
C PRO A 36 14.23 17.46 1.37
N PHE A 37 14.61 16.36 0.71
CA PHE A 37 15.40 16.38 -0.52
C PHE A 37 14.54 16.33 -1.79
N ILE A 38 13.33 15.77 -1.70
CA ILE A 38 12.38 15.68 -2.81
C ILE A 38 11.37 16.84 -2.82
N ASP A 39 11.13 17.49 -1.69
CA ASP A 39 10.29 18.68 -1.59
C ASP A 39 11.06 19.92 -2.04
N ILE A 40 10.62 20.51 -3.15
CA ILE A 40 11.20 21.73 -3.73
C ILE A 40 10.41 22.98 -3.35
N ASN A 41 9.32 22.87 -2.58
CA ASN A 41 8.43 23.98 -2.27
C ASN A 41 8.99 24.80 -1.09
N PRO A 42 9.45 26.05 -1.29
CA PRO A 42 9.97 26.87 -0.20
C PRO A 42 8.86 27.50 0.66
N ALA A 43 7.62 27.59 0.16
CA ALA A 43 6.49 28.20 0.87
C ALA A 43 6.04 27.33 2.05
N GLY A 44 5.46 27.94 3.09
CA GLY A 44 4.99 27.22 4.28
C GLY A 44 6.09 26.55 5.11
N ASN A 45 7.35 27.00 5.00
CA ASN A 45 8.45 26.52 5.84
C ASN A 45 8.50 27.32 7.15
N GLY A 46 8.55 26.64 8.30
CA GLY A 46 8.61 27.27 9.62
C GLY A 46 7.27 27.69 10.24
N TYR A 47 6.14 27.51 9.55
CA TYR A 47 4.79 27.72 10.10
C TYR A 47 3.78 26.77 9.44
N TYR A 48 2.70 26.44 10.15
CA TYR A 48 1.64 25.57 9.61
C TYR A 48 0.75 26.36 8.64
N CYS A 49 0.77 26.00 7.35
CA CYS A 49 -0.10 26.57 6.33
C CYS A 49 -0.68 25.51 5.38
N PHE A 50 -1.97 25.21 5.51
CA PHE A 50 -2.64 24.22 4.66
C PHE A 50 -2.77 24.67 3.20
N LYS A 51 -2.98 25.97 2.94
CA LYS A 51 -3.24 26.48 1.59
C LYS A 51 -2.03 26.35 0.66
N GLU A 52 -0.83 26.53 1.20
CA GLU A 52 0.44 26.51 0.46
C GLU A 52 1.01 25.10 0.26
N ARG A 53 0.71 24.17 1.18
CA ARG A 53 1.21 22.78 1.20
C ARG A 53 0.10 21.73 1.19
N LYS A 54 -1.01 22.03 0.53
CA LYS A 54 -2.23 21.20 0.60
C LYS A 54 -1.98 19.74 0.20
N TYR A 55 -1.18 19.48 -0.83
CA TYR A 55 -1.00 18.11 -1.34
C TYR A 55 -0.02 17.30 -0.49
N GLU A 56 1.01 17.96 0.02
CA GLU A 56 1.99 17.41 0.93
C GLU A 56 1.31 17.00 2.25
N VAL A 57 0.50 17.89 2.82
CA VAL A 57 -0.28 17.63 4.03
C VAL A 57 -1.33 16.53 3.79
N LEU A 58 -2.08 16.58 2.69
CA LEU A 58 -3.10 15.56 2.39
C LEU A 58 -2.48 14.17 2.17
N THR A 59 -1.32 14.09 1.50
CA THR A 59 -0.63 12.82 1.27
C THR A 59 -0.16 12.21 2.59
N PHE A 60 0.43 13.02 3.47
CA PHE A 60 0.83 12.58 4.80
C PHE A 60 -0.38 12.16 5.65
N PHE A 61 -1.45 12.95 5.65
CA PHE A 61 -2.67 12.63 6.37
C PHE A 61 -3.29 11.31 5.88
N PHE A 62 -3.34 11.10 4.56
CA PHE A 62 -3.81 9.85 3.97
C PHE A 62 -2.94 8.66 4.38
N GLY A 63 -1.62 8.74 4.23
CA GLY A 63 -0.72 7.64 4.59
C GLY A 63 -0.74 7.30 6.09
N PHE A 64 -0.69 8.31 6.95
CA PHE A 64 -0.60 8.09 8.39
C PHE A 64 -1.98 7.88 9.04
N HIS A 65 -2.94 8.79 8.88
CA HIS A 65 -4.22 8.67 9.57
C HIS A 65 -5.15 7.68 8.87
N ILE A 66 -5.29 7.77 7.55
CA ILE A 66 -6.25 6.94 6.84
C ILE A 66 -5.74 5.51 6.68
N LEU A 67 -4.46 5.28 6.35
CA LEU A 67 -3.94 3.92 6.21
C LEU A 67 -3.43 3.37 7.55
N TRP A 68 -2.43 4.00 8.17
CA TRP A 68 -1.77 3.41 9.35
C TRP A 68 -2.68 3.31 10.58
N VAL A 69 -3.35 4.39 10.97
CA VAL A 69 -4.22 4.38 12.16
C VAL A 69 -5.46 3.51 11.94
N SER A 70 -6.05 3.51 10.74
CA SER A 70 -7.20 2.62 10.47
C SER A 70 -6.83 1.15 10.56
N MET A 71 -5.63 0.75 10.12
CA MET A 71 -5.14 -0.63 10.30
C MET A 71 -5.00 -1.00 11.77
N ILE A 72 -4.52 -0.10 12.63
CA ILE A 72 -4.48 -0.33 14.07
C ILE A 72 -5.89 -0.53 14.63
N ILE A 73 -6.84 0.31 14.22
CA ILE A 73 -8.26 0.21 14.63
C ILE A 73 -8.85 -1.13 14.19
N ILE A 74 -8.65 -1.53 12.93
CA ILE A 74 -9.11 -2.82 12.40
C ILE A 74 -8.49 -3.98 13.18
N GLY A 75 -7.18 -3.96 13.36
CA GLY A 75 -6.43 -4.98 14.11
C GLY A 75 -6.85 -5.10 15.58
N THR A 76 -7.30 -4.00 16.19
CA THR A 76 -7.67 -3.96 17.62
C THR A 76 -9.11 -4.38 17.84
N PHE A 77 -10.05 -3.84 17.06
CA PHE A 77 -11.48 -3.95 17.34
C PHE A 77 -12.22 -4.94 16.44
N PHE A 78 -11.71 -5.22 15.24
CA PHE A 78 -12.42 -6.01 14.24
C PHE A 78 -11.80 -7.39 14.01
N ARG A 79 -10.59 -7.66 14.52
CA ARG A 79 -9.94 -8.98 14.39
C ARG A 79 -10.32 -9.92 15.52
N GLY A 80 -10.87 -11.08 15.15
CA GLY A 80 -11.25 -12.15 16.08
C GLY A 80 -10.45 -13.44 15.90
N PRO A 81 -10.95 -14.59 16.39
CA PRO A 81 -10.27 -15.88 16.33
C PRO A 81 -9.83 -16.26 14.91
N GLY A 82 -8.59 -16.75 14.78
CA GLY A 82 -8.01 -17.11 13.48
C GLY A 82 -7.76 -15.91 12.54
N TRP A 83 -7.63 -14.70 13.08
CA TRP A 83 -7.50 -13.45 12.29
C TRP A 83 -8.70 -13.15 11.39
N ASN A 84 -9.86 -13.76 11.67
CA ASN A 84 -11.09 -13.47 10.93
C ASN A 84 -11.57 -12.05 11.24
N LEU A 85 -12.13 -11.39 10.22
CA LEU A 85 -12.76 -10.09 10.38
C LEU A 85 -14.18 -10.27 10.96
N PHE A 86 -14.48 -9.53 12.02
CA PHE A 86 -15.79 -9.43 12.64
C PHE A 86 -16.28 -7.99 12.52
N TRP A 87 -17.49 -7.83 12.01
CA TRP A 87 -18.13 -6.53 12.01
C TRP A 87 -18.67 -6.18 13.40
N PRO A 88 -18.81 -4.89 13.76
CA PRO A 88 -19.25 -4.48 15.10
C PRO A 88 -20.63 -5.03 15.51
N TRP A 89 -21.47 -5.38 14.53
CA TRP A 89 -22.80 -5.97 14.75
C TRP A 89 -22.82 -7.51 14.74
N GLN A 90 -21.68 -8.17 14.49
CA GLN A 90 -21.58 -9.63 14.51
C GLN A 90 -21.24 -10.12 15.92
N ARG A 91 -21.82 -11.25 16.33
CA ARG A 91 -21.45 -11.90 17.58
C ARG A 91 -20.02 -12.42 17.49
N TRP A 92 -19.22 -12.11 18.50
CA TRP A 92 -17.85 -12.60 18.63
C TRP A 92 -17.89 -14.06 19.08
N ASP A 93 -17.79 -14.99 18.13
CA ASP A 93 -17.76 -16.42 18.41
C ASP A 93 -16.31 -16.90 18.63
N PRO A 94 -15.94 -17.33 19.85
CA PRO A 94 -14.60 -17.83 20.15
C PRO A 94 -14.20 -19.09 19.37
N HIS A 95 -15.18 -19.88 18.90
CA HIS A 95 -14.96 -21.18 18.28
C HIS A 95 -15.01 -21.14 16.75
N LYS A 96 -15.02 -19.94 16.14
CA LYS A 96 -15.01 -19.80 14.69
C LYS A 96 -13.67 -20.24 14.10
N VAL A 97 -13.62 -21.46 13.58
CA VAL A 97 -12.45 -22.03 12.87
C VAL A 97 -12.64 -21.97 11.35
N VAL A 98 -13.05 -20.81 10.83
CA VAL A 98 -13.10 -20.62 9.37
C VAL A 98 -11.70 -20.24 8.91
N ALA A 99 -11.04 -21.16 8.19
CA ALA A 99 -9.76 -20.86 7.57
C ALA A 99 -9.99 -19.90 6.39
N LEU A 100 -9.23 -18.82 6.35
CA LEU A 100 -9.19 -17.92 5.20
C LEU A 100 -8.64 -18.68 4.00
N THR A 101 -9.50 -19.03 3.04
CA THR A 101 -9.10 -19.66 1.79
C THR A 101 -8.25 -18.67 1.00
N ASN A 102 -7.00 -19.04 0.71
CA ASN A 102 -6.10 -18.21 -0.07
C ASN A 102 -6.25 -18.59 -1.53
N VAL A 103 -6.52 -17.59 -2.37
CA VAL A 103 -6.57 -17.76 -3.81
C VAL A 103 -5.44 -16.95 -4.42
N ASP A 104 -4.73 -17.54 -5.38
CA ASP A 104 -3.72 -16.82 -6.15
C ASP A 104 -4.38 -16.17 -7.37
N LEU A 105 -4.00 -14.93 -7.66
CA LEU A 105 -4.58 -14.18 -8.77
C LEU A 105 -4.45 -14.93 -10.11
N PRO A 106 -3.32 -15.58 -10.45
CA PRO A 106 -3.21 -16.29 -11.72
C PRO A 106 -4.17 -17.48 -11.84
N TYR A 107 -4.51 -18.14 -10.72
CA TYR A 107 -5.52 -19.21 -10.72
C TYR A 107 -6.93 -18.67 -11.00
N LEU A 108 -7.27 -17.46 -10.54
CA LEU A 108 -8.53 -16.80 -10.91
C LEU A 108 -8.61 -16.49 -12.41
N LEU A 109 -7.47 -16.22 -13.04
CA LEU A 109 -7.37 -15.97 -14.47
C LEU A 109 -7.29 -17.27 -15.30
N GLY A 110 -7.34 -18.44 -14.66
CA GLY A 110 -7.32 -19.74 -15.32
C GLY A 110 -5.92 -20.32 -15.56
N PHE A 111 -4.86 -19.62 -15.19
CA PHE A 111 -3.49 -20.12 -15.30
C PHE A 111 -3.20 -21.08 -14.14
N ARG A 112 -3.06 -22.36 -14.46
CA ARG A 112 -2.72 -23.41 -13.48
C ARG A 112 -1.27 -23.87 -13.56
N ASP A 113 -0.62 -23.61 -14.69
CA ASP A 113 0.78 -23.92 -14.88
C ASP A 113 1.67 -22.92 -14.14
N TYR A 114 2.68 -23.46 -13.49
CA TYR A 114 3.61 -22.70 -12.66
C TYR A 114 4.29 -21.53 -13.41
N GLY A 115 4.84 -21.80 -14.60
CA GLY A 115 5.54 -20.79 -15.38
C GLY A 115 4.63 -19.65 -15.85
N TRP A 116 3.44 -19.99 -16.36
CA TRP A 116 2.46 -19.01 -16.80
C TRP A 116 1.86 -18.21 -15.65
N SER A 117 1.70 -18.84 -14.48
CA SER A 117 1.28 -18.15 -13.24
C SER A 117 2.28 -17.08 -12.83
N ALA A 118 3.58 -17.40 -12.84
CA ALA A 118 4.64 -16.44 -12.52
C ALA A 118 4.72 -15.29 -13.54
N VAL A 119 4.62 -15.58 -14.84
CA VAL A 119 4.62 -14.55 -15.89
C VAL A 119 3.40 -13.64 -15.76
N CYS A 120 2.21 -14.21 -15.54
CA CYS A 120 0.97 -13.46 -15.35
C CYS A 120 1.09 -12.53 -14.13
N GLY A 121 1.54 -13.05 -12.99
CA GLY A 121 1.76 -12.25 -11.79
C GLY A 121 2.76 -11.11 -12.01
N ALA A 122 3.86 -11.38 -12.73
CA ALA A 122 4.88 -10.38 -13.02
C ALA A 122 4.34 -9.27 -13.94
N VAL A 123 3.55 -9.64 -14.95
CA VAL A 123 2.86 -8.68 -15.84
C VAL A 123 1.89 -7.82 -15.05
N VAL A 124 1.13 -8.38 -14.11
CA VAL A 124 0.20 -7.62 -13.27
C VAL A 124 0.95 -6.64 -12.36
N VAL A 125 2.04 -7.07 -11.72
CA VAL A 125 2.85 -6.20 -10.86
C VAL A 125 3.52 -5.08 -11.67
N LEU A 126 4.13 -5.40 -12.82
CA LEU A 126 4.73 -4.40 -13.70
C LEU A 126 3.68 -3.44 -14.25
N GLY A 127 2.53 -3.96 -14.70
CA GLY A 127 1.40 -3.17 -15.16
C GLY A 127 0.90 -2.21 -14.09
N TYR A 128 0.81 -2.66 -12.84
CA TYR A 128 0.44 -1.81 -11.70
C TYR A 128 1.40 -0.62 -11.53
N PHE A 129 2.71 -0.87 -11.55
CA PHE A 129 3.69 0.23 -11.42
C PHE A 129 3.70 1.15 -12.64
N VAL A 130 3.61 0.62 -13.86
CA VAL A 130 3.56 1.44 -15.08
C VAL A 130 2.32 2.34 -15.09
N VAL A 131 1.14 1.76 -14.83
CA VAL A 131 -0.13 2.50 -14.76
C VAL A 131 -0.12 3.47 -13.59
N GLY A 132 0.40 3.08 -12.44
CA GLY A 132 0.52 3.94 -11.25
C GLY A 132 1.43 5.14 -11.50
N LEU A 133 2.61 4.93 -12.08
CA LEU A 133 3.55 6.01 -12.42
C LEU A 133 2.97 6.94 -13.49
N ALA A 134 2.35 6.39 -14.54
CA ALA A 134 1.68 7.19 -15.56
C ALA A 134 0.51 7.99 -14.98
N GLY A 135 -0.31 7.36 -14.12
CA GLY A 135 -1.42 8.01 -13.43
C GLY A 135 -0.94 9.14 -12.52
N PHE A 136 0.13 8.91 -11.75
CA PHE A 136 0.73 9.95 -10.92
C PHE A 136 1.30 11.10 -11.75
N TYR A 137 1.99 10.79 -12.86
CA TYR A 137 2.48 11.80 -13.80
C TYR A 137 1.34 12.68 -14.33
N LEU A 138 0.27 12.06 -14.83
CA LEU A 138 -0.89 12.77 -15.36
C LEU A 138 -1.61 13.59 -14.28
N TRP A 139 -1.68 13.06 -13.05
CA TRP A 139 -2.24 13.77 -11.91
C TRP A 139 -1.43 15.02 -11.56
N VAL A 140 -0.10 14.91 -11.42
CA VAL A 140 0.77 16.06 -11.15
C VAL A 140 0.71 17.07 -12.29
N LEU A 141 0.73 16.59 -13.53
CA LEU A 141 0.61 17.44 -14.73
C LEU A 141 -0.69 18.26 -14.71
N ARG A 142 -1.82 17.62 -14.34
CA ARG A 142 -3.14 18.28 -14.27
C ARG A 142 -3.24 19.28 -13.11
N VAL A 143 -2.54 19.03 -12.01
CA VAL A 143 -2.67 19.80 -10.77
C VAL A 143 -1.65 20.95 -10.66
N LYS A 144 -0.40 20.71 -11.06
CA LYS A 144 0.74 21.65 -10.91
C LYS A 144 1.29 22.15 -12.24
N GLY A 145 0.95 21.52 -13.36
CA GLY A 145 1.40 21.92 -14.69
C GLY A 145 2.78 21.38 -15.09
N LYS A 146 3.15 21.60 -16.37
CA LYS A 146 4.41 21.12 -16.96
C LYS A 146 5.64 21.80 -16.36
N GLU A 147 5.57 23.12 -16.16
CA GLU A 147 6.70 23.89 -15.61
C GLU A 147 7.12 23.42 -14.22
N PHE A 148 6.17 22.94 -13.41
CA PHE A 148 6.48 22.38 -12.10
C PHE A 148 7.22 21.05 -12.23
N LEU A 149 6.79 20.17 -13.14
CA LEU A 149 7.45 18.88 -13.40
C LEU A 149 8.89 19.06 -13.88
N GLU A 150 9.13 20.05 -14.75
CA GLU A 150 10.48 20.40 -15.24
C GLU A 150 11.38 20.89 -14.10
N ARG A 151 10.86 21.76 -13.23
CA ARG A 151 11.59 22.24 -12.04
C ARG A 151 11.83 21.14 -11.01
N TRP A 152 10.87 20.21 -10.85
CA TRP A 152 10.97 19.11 -9.90
C TRP A 152 12.03 18.09 -10.33
N GLY A 153 12.17 17.88 -11.64
CA GLY A 153 13.14 16.98 -12.23
C GLY A 153 12.74 15.51 -12.15
N LEU A 154 13.26 14.72 -13.08
CA LEU A 154 12.87 13.32 -13.28
C LEU A 154 13.16 12.44 -12.05
N VAL A 155 14.33 12.60 -11.42
CA VAL A 155 14.75 11.75 -10.31
C VAL A 155 13.84 11.92 -9.09
N ARG A 156 13.58 13.17 -8.67
CA ARG A 156 12.69 13.47 -7.52
C ARG A 156 11.27 13.02 -7.79
N PHE A 157 10.80 13.24 -9.03
CA PHE A 157 9.51 12.75 -9.48
C PHE A 157 9.41 11.22 -9.37
N LEU A 158 10.37 10.47 -9.92
CA LEU A 158 10.34 9.00 -9.90
C LEU A 158 10.36 8.43 -8.49
N ILE A 159 11.20 8.98 -7.59
CA ILE A 159 11.25 8.55 -6.19
C ILE A 159 9.89 8.80 -5.52
N THR A 160 9.33 10.01 -5.68
CA THR A 160 8.05 10.37 -5.06
C THR A 160 6.91 9.51 -5.62
N ALA A 161 6.87 9.32 -6.95
CA ALA A 161 5.88 8.53 -7.64
C ALA A 161 5.96 7.05 -7.21
N PHE A 162 7.17 6.49 -7.10
CA PHE A 162 7.40 5.13 -6.63
C PHE A 162 6.90 4.94 -5.19
N LEU A 163 7.24 5.84 -4.28
CA LEU A 163 6.78 5.79 -2.89
C LEU A 163 5.25 5.93 -2.78
N PHE A 164 4.67 6.85 -3.55
CA PHE A 164 3.23 7.08 -3.57
C PHE A 164 2.45 5.89 -4.14
N VAL A 165 2.90 5.33 -5.27
CA VAL A 165 2.30 4.13 -5.87
C VAL A 165 2.45 2.94 -4.94
N THR A 166 3.60 2.76 -4.29
CA THR A 166 3.78 1.70 -3.30
C THR A 166 2.86 1.89 -2.10
N MET A 167 2.64 3.12 -1.63
CA MET A 167 1.66 3.41 -0.57
C MET A 167 0.23 3.03 -1.01
N LEU A 168 -0.16 3.27 -2.26
CA LEU A 168 -1.46 2.87 -2.81
C LEU A 168 -1.60 1.36 -3.01
N SER A 169 -0.50 0.60 -3.00
CA SER A 169 -0.55 -0.87 -3.12
C SER A 169 -1.23 -1.50 -1.91
N LEU A 170 -1.14 -0.87 -0.74
CA LEU A 170 -1.75 -1.33 0.51
C LEU A 170 -3.28 -1.36 0.44
N PRO A 171 -4.00 -0.25 0.19
CA PRO A 171 -5.46 -0.29 0.05
C PRO A 171 -5.90 -1.15 -1.15
N ALA A 172 -5.12 -1.18 -2.24
CA ALA A 172 -5.41 -2.06 -3.37
C ALA A 172 -5.36 -3.55 -2.98
N LYS A 173 -4.34 -3.96 -2.22
CA LYS A 173 -4.21 -5.33 -1.69
C LYS A 173 -5.25 -5.65 -0.64
N MET A 174 -5.60 -4.70 0.22
CA MET A 174 -6.71 -4.87 1.16
C MET A 174 -8.02 -5.14 0.42
N PHE A 175 -8.31 -4.37 -0.63
CA PHE A 175 -9.51 -4.58 -1.46
C PHE A 175 -9.50 -5.95 -2.13
N LEU A 176 -8.39 -6.35 -2.78
CA LEU A 176 -8.26 -7.66 -3.40
C LEU A 176 -8.46 -8.80 -2.40
N ARG A 177 -7.92 -8.65 -1.19
CA ARG A 177 -8.06 -9.64 -0.11
C ARG A 177 -9.49 -9.74 0.39
N LEU A 178 -10.17 -8.61 0.61
CA LEU A 178 -11.52 -8.59 1.18
C LEU A 178 -12.60 -8.95 0.15
N ALA A 179 -12.45 -8.53 -1.11
CA ALA A 179 -13.45 -8.77 -2.15
C ALA A 179 -13.30 -10.13 -2.84
N PHE A 180 -12.06 -10.59 -3.06
CA PHE A 180 -11.78 -11.77 -3.89
C PHE A 180 -10.95 -12.85 -3.18
N ASN A 181 -10.62 -12.67 -1.89
CA ASN A 181 -9.74 -13.56 -1.11
C ASN A 181 -8.35 -13.78 -1.74
N VAL A 182 -7.91 -12.86 -2.61
CA VAL A 182 -6.62 -12.96 -3.27
C VAL A 182 -5.51 -12.71 -2.26
N LYS A 183 -4.64 -13.71 -2.06
CA LYS A 183 -3.47 -13.56 -1.19
C LYS A 183 -2.23 -13.21 -2.00
N TYR A 184 -1.95 -13.98 -3.05
CA TYR A 184 -0.75 -13.81 -3.86
C TYR A 184 -1.11 -13.33 -5.27
N ILE A 185 -0.45 -12.28 -5.71
CA ILE A 185 -0.49 -11.75 -7.08
C ILE A 185 0.63 -12.41 -7.90
N LEU A 186 1.82 -12.49 -7.32
CA LEU A 186 2.97 -13.15 -7.92
C LEU A 186 3.41 -14.31 -7.01
N VAL A 187 3.54 -15.49 -7.60
CA VAL A 187 4.02 -16.70 -6.93
C VAL A 187 5.29 -17.17 -7.64
N THR A 188 6.41 -17.20 -6.93
CA THR A 188 7.70 -17.74 -7.43
C THR A 188 8.25 -18.77 -6.43
N PRO A 189 9.31 -19.55 -6.72
CA PRO A 189 9.77 -20.57 -5.79
C PRO A 189 10.44 -19.94 -4.55
N TRP A 190 10.84 -18.66 -4.68
CA TRP A 190 11.69 -17.95 -3.74
C TRP A 190 10.93 -16.90 -2.95
N PHE A 191 9.98 -16.19 -3.58
CA PHE A 191 9.20 -15.14 -2.94
C PHE A 191 7.81 -14.98 -3.56
N ASN A 192 6.88 -14.45 -2.77
CA ASN A 192 5.51 -14.16 -3.19
C ASN A 192 5.17 -12.69 -2.89
N ILE A 193 4.31 -12.11 -3.73
CA ILE A 193 3.84 -10.71 -3.61
C ILE A 193 2.33 -10.67 -3.54
#